data_AF-A0A2S0LFU7-F1
#
_entry.id   AF-A0A2S0LFU7-F1
#
_cell.length_a   1.000
_cell.length_b   1.000
_cell.length_c   1.000
_cell.angle_alpha   90.00
_cell.angle_beta   90.00
_cell.angle_gamma   90.00
#
_symmetry.space_group_name_H-M   'P 1'
#
loop_
_entity.id
_entity.type
_entity.pdbx_description
1 polymer ?
#
loop_
_entity_poly.entity_id
_entity_poly.type
_entity_poly.pdbx_seq_one_letter_code
_entity_poly.pdbx_strand_id
1 'polypeptide(L)'
;MIRVFLTFLFFSITFAQETGNRMSLLFMGDIMGHVPQIEGAYDIETKQYNYMPVFDKIKHKFTQVDFAIANLEVTLAGEPYTGYPQFSSPDALAVACRDSGIDVLVTANNHTCDRGKKGIIRTLDVLDSLKIAHTGTFRNKAEFEKHNLLVLSKNGISVGILNYTYGTNGLPVPEPTIVNKINLNLMKQDIENAKKVNLDKLIVVIHWGIEYQQKQNKKQEEVAQFLFDNGVDIIIGGHPHVLQPMYYYPQTGLHKEQMVVYSLGNFVSNQRKSSTDGGAMVELTLFKDAYGTRILDKGYYLVWVNRTPKTNKKYLFEILPCKEYETTHYKDLTESVKDSMNIFINNSRKLFKSNILVKEKL
;
A
#
# COMPACT_ATOMS: atom_id res chain seq x y z
N MET A 1 6.84 -22.65 -72.90
CA MET A 1 7.49 -21.89 -71.81
C MET A 1 6.39 -21.43 -70.86
N ILE A 2 6.08 -22.19 -69.82
CA ILE A 2 4.98 -21.91 -68.88
C ILE A 2 5.55 -21.05 -67.75
N ARG A 3 5.06 -19.82 -67.61
CA ARG A 3 5.43 -18.93 -66.49
C ARG A 3 4.49 -19.18 -65.32
N VAL A 4 5.01 -19.72 -64.23
CA VAL A 4 4.32 -19.85 -62.94
C VAL A 4 4.50 -18.52 -62.21
N PHE A 5 3.39 -17.85 -61.88
CA PHE A 5 3.38 -16.70 -60.98
C PHE A 5 3.27 -17.23 -59.54
N LEU A 6 4.35 -17.07 -58.76
CA LEU A 6 4.31 -17.25 -57.31
C LEU A 6 3.78 -15.97 -56.66
N THR A 7 2.58 -16.04 -56.08
CA THR A 7 2.03 -14.97 -55.25
C THR A 7 2.61 -15.11 -53.84
N PHE A 8 3.52 -14.22 -53.45
CA PHE A 8 4.00 -14.12 -52.07
C PHE A 8 2.95 -13.40 -51.22
N LEU A 9 2.25 -14.14 -50.36
CA LEU A 9 1.47 -13.58 -49.27
C LEU A 9 2.42 -13.07 -48.18
N PHE A 10 2.59 -11.74 -48.12
CA PHE A 10 3.23 -11.09 -46.99
C PHE A 10 2.28 -11.11 -45.79
N PHE A 11 2.55 -12.00 -44.83
CA PHE A 11 2.00 -11.86 -43.48
C PHE A 11 2.76 -10.74 -42.77
N SER A 12 2.21 -9.53 -42.80
CA SER A 12 2.62 -8.47 -41.89
C SER A 12 2.17 -8.84 -40.47
N ILE A 13 3.10 -9.39 -39.68
CA ILE A 13 2.95 -9.49 -38.23
C ILE A 13 3.01 -8.07 -37.69
N THR A 14 1.85 -7.44 -37.55
CA THR A 14 1.71 -6.23 -36.75
C THR A 14 1.98 -6.61 -35.30
N PHE A 15 3.17 -6.26 -34.79
CA PHE A 15 3.40 -6.10 -33.35
C PHE A 15 2.59 -4.89 -32.88
N ALA A 16 1.29 -5.10 -32.71
CA ALA A 16 0.42 -4.14 -32.06
C ALA A 16 0.78 -4.12 -30.57
N GLN A 17 1.64 -3.16 -30.21
CA GLN A 17 1.80 -2.51 -28.92
C GLN A 17 1.08 -3.20 -27.72
N GLU A 18 1.77 -4.13 -27.05
CA GLU A 18 1.30 -4.81 -25.83
C GLU A 18 1.01 -3.89 -24.61
N THR A 19 1.21 -2.58 -24.74
CA THR A 19 1.01 -1.63 -23.63
C THR A 19 -0.46 -1.32 -23.36
N GLY A 20 -1.37 -1.58 -24.32
CA GLY A 20 -2.79 -1.23 -24.21
C GLY A 20 -3.64 -2.10 -23.26
N ASN A 21 -3.04 -3.15 -22.67
CA ASN A 21 -3.75 -4.19 -21.92
C ASN A 21 -3.10 -4.49 -20.55
N ARG A 22 -2.36 -3.53 -19.98
CA ARG A 22 -1.65 -3.69 -18.72
C ARG A 22 -2.05 -2.65 -17.70
N MET A 23 -2.07 -3.02 -16.43
CA MET A 23 -2.22 -2.11 -15.29
C MET A 23 -1.22 -2.51 -14.21
N SER A 24 -0.36 -1.59 -13.79
CA SER A 24 0.56 -1.81 -12.67
C SER A 24 0.07 -1.15 -11.38
N LEU A 25 0.17 -1.88 -10.27
CA LEU A 25 -0.24 -1.47 -8.93
C LEU A 25 0.94 -1.63 -7.99
N LEU A 26 1.22 -0.63 -7.15
CA LEU A 26 2.25 -0.70 -6.12
C LEU A 26 1.62 -0.45 -4.74
N PHE A 27 1.67 -1.43 -3.87
CA PHE A 27 1.15 -1.35 -2.51
C PHE A 27 2.28 -1.10 -1.51
N MET A 28 2.08 -0.16 -0.60
CA MET A 28 3.01 0.23 0.44
C MET A 28 2.40 0.00 1.83
N GLY A 29 3.26 -0.22 2.80
CA GLY A 29 2.88 -0.38 4.21
C GLY A 29 2.45 0.92 4.89
N ASP A 30 2.57 0.93 6.21
CA ASP A 30 1.96 1.96 7.06
C ASP A 30 2.71 3.30 6.98
N ILE A 31 1.96 4.38 6.71
CA ILE A 31 2.45 5.76 6.80
C ILE A 31 2.05 6.34 8.15
N MET A 32 3.03 6.52 9.03
CA MET A 32 2.87 7.01 10.39
C MET A 32 3.53 8.37 10.62
N GLY A 33 3.07 9.10 11.64
CA GLY A 33 3.53 10.44 12.00
C GLY A 33 3.92 10.57 13.47
N HIS A 34 4.99 9.89 13.90
CA HIS A 34 5.50 10.04 15.27
C HIS A 34 6.08 11.45 15.51
N VAL A 35 6.14 11.89 16.77
CA VAL A 35 6.65 13.23 17.14
C VAL A 35 7.99 13.57 16.47
N PRO A 36 9.02 12.71 16.44
CA PRO A 36 10.28 13.05 15.78
C PRO A 36 10.15 13.27 14.26
N GLN A 37 9.18 12.63 13.60
CA GLN A 37 8.91 12.85 12.17
C GLN A 37 8.22 14.20 11.96
N ILE A 38 7.25 14.55 12.80
CA ILE A 38 6.55 15.86 12.77
C ILE A 38 7.55 16.98 13.03
N GLU A 39 8.35 16.88 14.09
CA GLU A 39 9.36 17.87 14.42
C GLU A 39 10.40 17.99 13.30
N GLY A 40 10.86 16.86 12.76
CA GLY A 40 11.84 16.77 11.69
C GLY A 40 11.39 17.39 10.37
N ALA A 41 10.09 17.33 10.08
CA ALA A 41 9.48 17.96 8.91
C ALA A 41 9.25 19.47 9.07
N TYR A 42 9.21 20.00 10.30
CA TYR A 42 8.99 21.43 10.53
C TYR A 42 10.25 22.26 10.20
N ASP A 43 10.11 23.12 9.21
CA ASP A 43 11.09 24.10 8.77
C ASP A 43 10.91 25.41 9.55
N ILE A 44 11.96 25.84 10.25
CA ILE A 44 11.90 26.99 11.16
C ILE A 44 11.91 28.34 10.44
N GLU A 45 12.50 28.40 9.24
CA GLU A 45 12.65 29.64 8.47
C GLU A 45 11.33 29.99 7.78
N THR A 46 10.72 29.00 7.14
CA THR A 46 9.45 29.15 6.42
C THR A 46 8.23 29.01 7.33
N LYS A 47 8.40 28.42 8.53
CA LYS A 47 7.32 28.05 9.46
C LYS A 47 6.30 27.09 8.83
N GLN A 48 6.78 26.22 7.94
CA GLN A 48 5.96 25.23 7.24
C GLN A 48 6.47 23.81 7.52
N TYR A 49 5.62 22.83 7.29
CA TYR A 49 6.01 21.42 7.31
C TYR A 49 6.39 20.97 5.90
N ASN A 50 7.53 20.28 5.77
CA ASN A 50 8.00 19.71 4.53
C ASN A 50 8.35 18.22 4.71
N TYR A 51 7.56 17.36 4.07
CA TYR A 51 7.74 15.90 4.06
C TYR A 51 8.33 15.37 2.76
N MET A 52 8.58 16.21 1.73
CA MET A 52 9.16 15.75 0.46
C MET A 52 10.46 14.94 0.61
N PRO A 53 11.40 15.33 1.49
CA PRO A 53 12.63 14.55 1.69
C PRO A 53 12.41 13.10 2.12
N VAL A 54 11.25 12.79 2.73
CA VAL A 54 10.91 11.40 3.10
C VAL A 54 10.87 10.49 1.88
N PHE A 55 10.39 11.00 0.74
CA PHE A 55 10.11 10.21 -0.45
C PHE A 55 11.11 10.41 -1.59
N ASP A 56 12.02 11.40 -1.49
CA ASP A 56 12.91 11.79 -2.59
C ASP A 56 13.77 10.65 -3.14
N LYS A 57 14.16 9.69 -2.29
CA LYS A 57 14.99 8.53 -2.66
C LYS A 57 14.21 7.34 -3.22
N ILE A 58 12.86 7.39 -3.21
CA ILE A 58 12.01 6.26 -3.59
C ILE A 58 10.90 6.61 -4.58
N LYS A 59 10.56 7.90 -4.74
CA LYS A 59 9.43 8.35 -5.56
C LYS A 59 9.48 7.89 -7.02
N HIS A 60 10.67 7.62 -7.56
CA HIS A 60 10.82 7.07 -8.92
C HIS A 60 10.14 5.70 -9.09
N LYS A 61 10.01 4.90 -8.02
CA LYS A 61 9.25 3.64 -8.06
C LYS A 61 7.74 3.88 -8.16
N PHE A 62 7.23 4.98 -7.57
CA PHE A 62 5.79 5.29 -7.61
C PHE A 62 5.39 5.80 -9.00
N THR A 63 6.19 6.68 -9.57
CA THR A 63 5.92 7.28 -10.88
C THR A 63 6.05 6.30 -12.06
N GLN A 64 6.55 5.10 -11.81
CA GLN A 64 6.69 4.03 -12.82
C GLN A 64 5.48 3.10 -12.87
N VAL A 65 4.53 3.21 -11.94
CA VAL A 65 3.31 2.41 -11.92
C VAL A 65 2.06 3.23 -12.25
N ASP A 66 0.96 2.56 -12.62
CA ASP A 66 -0.30 3.25 -12.90
C ASP A 66 -1.00 3.73 -11.64
N PHE A 67 -0.92 2.96 -10.54
CA PHE A 67 -1.45 3.36 -9.24
C PHE A 67 -0.54 2.92 -8.09
N ALA A 68 -0.15 3.87 -7.25
CA ALA A 68 0.53 3.63 -5.98
C ALA A 68 -0.44 3.82 -4.80
N ILE A 69 -0.51 2.82 -3.91
CA ILE A 69 -1.51 2.72 -2.83
C ILE A 69 -0.82 2.51 -1.49
N ALA A 70 -1.18 3.29 -0.47
CA ALA A 70 -0.63 3.15 0.89
C ALA A 70 -1.72 3.23 1.98
N ASN A 71 -1.40 2.74 3.18
CA ASN A 71 -2.23 2.91 4.38
C ASN A 71 -1.85 4.21 5.09
N LEU A 72 -2.79 5.15 5.21
CA LEU A 72 -2.61 6.37 6.00
C LEU A 72 -2.99 6.11 7.46
N GLU A 73 -2.02 5.71 8.27
CA GLU A 73 -2.21 5.33 9.67
C GLU A 73 -2.05 6.50 10.64
N VAL A 74 -2.61 7.64 10.25
CA VAL A 74 -2.68 8.86 11.03
C VAL A 74 -3.98 9.59 10.71
N THR A 75 -4.39 10.50 11.59
CA THR A 75 -5.39 11.51 11.20
C THR A 75 -4.70 12.78 10.71
N LEU A 76 -5.37 13.54 9.84
CA LEU A 76 -5.00 14.89 9.42
C LEU A 76 -5.96 15.89 10.07
N ALA A 77 -6.07 15.83 11.40
CA ALA A 77 -7.10 16.57 12.15
C ALA A 77 -6.76 18.05 12.39
N GLY A 78 -5.60 18.52 11.94
CA GLY A 78 -5.05 19.84 12.25
C GLY A 78 -4.37 19.90 13.62
N GLU A 79 -4.05 21.12 14.05
CA GLU A 79 -3.36 21.35 15.32
C GLU A 79 -4.25 21.01 16.55
N PRO A 80 -3.63 20.56 17.66
CA PRO A 80 -2.21 20.30 17.83
C PRO A 80 -1.78 19.01 17.13
N TYR A 81 -0.64 19.10 16.41
CA TYR A 81 -0.03 17.92 15.82
C TYR A 81 0.62 17.07 16.92
N THR A 82 0.30 15.78 16.93
CA THR A 82 0.81 14.83 17.94
C THR A 82 1.14 13.50 17.29
N GLY A 83 2.14 12.82 17.86
CA GLY A 83 2.41 11.43 17.54
C GLY A 83 1.61 10.46 18.43
N TYR A 84 2.14 9.24 18.55
CA TYR A 84 1.60 8.19 19.42
C TYR A 84 1.35 8.71 20.86
N PRO A 85 0.25 8.31 21.53
CA PRO A 85 -0.70 7.25 21.16
C PRO A 85 -1.89 7.68 20.30
N GLN A 86 -2.08 8.99 20.10
CA GLN A 86 -3.20 9.51 19.32
C GLN A 86 -2.68 10.51 18.30
N PHE A 87 -2.66 10.10 17.04
CA PHE A 87 -2.01 10.84 15.97
C PHE A 87 -2.86 12.00 15.46
N SER A 88 -2.20 13.13 15.18
CA SER A 88 -2.64 14.14 14.24
C SER A 88 -1.42 14.67 13.50
N SER A 89 -1.32 14.36 12.22
CA SER A 89 -0.20 14.78 11.38
C SER A 89 -0.53 16.05 10.59
N PRO A 90 0.47 16.87 10.24
CA PRO A 90 0.30 17.98 9.32
C PRO A 90 -0.20 17.53 7.94
N ASP A 91 -1.09 18.33 7.34
CA ASP A 91 -1.62 18.10 5.97
C ASP A 91 -0.48 17.97 4.94
N ALA A 92 0.67 18.60 5.20
CA ALA A 92 1.88 18.50 4.39
C ALA A 92 2.39 17.06 4.18
N LEU A 93 2.07 16.12 5.07
CA LEU A 93 2.38 14.70 4.87
C LEU A 93 1.60 14.13 3.67
N ALA A 94 0.30 14.41 3.58
CA ALA A 94 -0.52 13.97 2.46
C ALA A 94 -0.18 14.73 1.17
N VAL A 95 0.19 16.01 1.27
CA VAL A 95 0.73 16.78 0.13
C VAL A 95 1.98 16.08 -0.42
N ALA A 96 2.93 15.70 0.43
CA ALA A 96 4.14 15.02 -0.01
C ALA A 96 3.87 13.62 -0.59
N CYS A 97 2.87 12.89 -0.07
CA CYS A 97 2.42 11.63 -0.65
C CYS A 97 1.95 11.84 -2.11
N ARG A 98 1.02 12.78 -2.33
CA ARG A 98 0.51 13.11 -3.66
C ARG A 98 1.63 13.55 -4.60
N ASP A 99 2.45 14.50 -4.17
CA ASP A 99 3.49 15.11 -5.01
C ASP A 99 4.63 14.13 -5.32
N SER A 100 4.75 13.05 -4.56
CA SER A 100 5.67 11.94 -4.84
C SER A 100 5.09 10.89 -5.80
N GLY A 101 3.77 10.93 -6.08
CA GLY A 101 3.09 9.98 -6.96
C GLY A 101 2.32 8.88 -6.23
N ILE A 102 1.87 9.10 -4.99
CA ILE A 102 0.93 8.20 -4.32
C ILE A 102 -0.50 8.61 -4.71
N ASP A 103 -1.21 7.71 -5.38
CA ASP A 103 -2.53 7.95 -5.95
C ASP A 103 -3.67 7.66 -4.97
N VAL A 104 -3.47 6.66 -4.10
CA VAL A 104 -4.51 6.16 -3.17
C VAL A 104 -4.00 6.10 -1.75
N LEU A 105 -4.77 6.64 -0.81
CA LEU A 105 -4.58 6.46 0.63
C LEU A 105 -5.81 5.79 1.24
N VAL A 106 -5.65 4.55 1.70
CA VAL A 106 -6.71 3.86 2.45
C VAL A 106 -6.70 4.28 3.92
N THR A 107 -7.86 4.32 4.56
CA THR A 107 -8.04 5.05 5.84
C THR A 107 -8.62 4.23 7.00
N ALA A 108 -9.07 2.99 6.76
CA ALA A 108 -9.50 2.08 7.83
C ALA A 108 -8.29 1.42 8.47
N ASN A 109 -7.95 1.89 9.66
CA ASN A 109 -6.92 1.32 10.54
C ASN A 109 -7.31 1.61 12.01
N ASN A 110 -6.47 1.19 12.94
CA ASN A 110 -6.71 1.37 14.37
C ASN A 110 -6.63 2.83 14.85
N HIS A 111 -5.95 3.70 14.10
CA HIS A 111 -5.73 5.11 14.43
C HIS A 111 -6.75 6.08 13.80
N THR A 112 -7.66 5.58 12.96
CA THR A 112 -8.74 6.36 12.33
C THR A 112 -9.51 7.24 13.32
N CYS A 113 -9.76 6.75 14.54
CA CYS A 113 -10.60 7.43 15.54
C CYS A 113 -9.83 8.30 16.53
N ASP A 114 -8.51 8.46 16.39
CA ASP A 114 -7.66 9.16 17.38
C ASP A 114 -8.12 10.58 17.70
N ARG A 115 -8.77 11.24 16.73
CA ARG A 115 -9.29 12.61 16.86
C ARG A 115 -10.82 12.66 16.70
N GLY A 116 -11.48 11.52 16.93
CA GLY A 116 -12.92 11.36 16.86
C GLY A 116 -13.52 11.82 15.54
N LYS A 117 -14.79 12.26 15.59
CA LYS A 117 -15.57 12.64 14.40
C LYS A 117 -14.92 13.75 13.58
N LYS A 118 -14.43 14.79 14.26
CA LYS A 118 -13.77 15.91 13.58
C LYS A 118 -12.49 15.46 12.88
N GLY A 119 -11.74 14.55 13.48
CA GLY A 119 -10.55 13.94 12.89
C GLY A 119 -10.85 13.15 11.62
N ILE A 120 -11.84 12.26 11.66
CA ILE A 120 -12.26 11.46 10.51
C ILE A 120 -12.68 12.38 9.36
N ILE A 121 -13.66 13.26 9.61
CA ILE A 121 -14.20 14.15 8.58
C ILE A 121 -13.10 15.04 7.99
N ARG A 122 -12.29 15.68 8.83
CA ARG A 122 -11.22 16.56 8.34
C ARG A 122 -10.14 15.81 7.56
N THR A 123 -9.82 14.57 7.95
CA THR A 123 -8.87 13.75 7.19
C THR A 123 -9.40 13.50 5.78
N LEU A 124 -10.67 13.11 5.64
CA LEU A 124 -11.31 12.90 4.34
C LEU A 124 -11.40 14.20 3.54
N ASP A 125 -11.70 15.34 4.18
CA ASP A 125 -11.76 16.65 3.52
C ASP A 125 -10.38 17.05 2.93
N VAL A 126 -9.29 16.75 3.65
CA VAL A 126 -7.93 16.99 3.13
C VAL A 126 -7.65 16.11 1.92
N LEU A 127 -7.92 14.81 2.00
CA LEU A 127 -7.67 13.90 0.89
C LEU A 127 -8.48 14.30 -0.36
N ASP A 128 -9.75 14.67 -0.19
CA ASP A 128 -10.61 15.17 -1.26
C ASP A 128 -10.06 16.47 -1.86
N SER A 129 -9.62 17.42 -1.02
CA SER A 129 -9.02 18.69 -1.49
C SER A 129 -7.74 18.48 -2.30
N LEU A 130 -6.98 17.43 -1.96
CA LEU A 130 -5.76 17.02 -2.65
C LEU A 130 -6.02 16.12 -3.86
N LYS A 131 -7.27 15.69 -4.07
CA LYS A 131 -7.70 14.72 -5.09
C LYS A 131 -6.98 13.38 -4.98
N ILE A 132 -6.64 12.97 -3.76
CA ILE A 132 -6.10 11.64 -3.48
C ILE A 132 -7.30 10.71 -3.35
N ALA A 133 -7.33 9.61 -4.09
CA ALA A 133 -8.41 8.63 -3.96
C ALA A 133 -8.31 7.92 -2.60
N HIS A 134 -9.45 7.65 -1.96
CA HIS A 134 -9.47 7.01 -0.65
C HIS A 134 -10.73 6.16 -0.46
N THR A 135 -10.64 5.22 0.48
CA THR A 135 -11.78 4.41 0.97
C THR A 135 -11.43 3.85 2.36
N GLY A 136 -12.41 3.22 3.01
CA GLY A 136 -12.32 2.56 4.31
C GLY A 136 -13.02 3.31 5.44
N THR A 137 -13.16 4.62 5.31
CA THR A 137 -13.86 5.46 6.29
C THR A 137 -14.72 6.50 5.58
N PHE A 138 -15.83 6.88 6.20
CA PHE A 138 -16.87 7.68 5.56
C PHE A 138 -17.49 8.65 6.56
N ARG A 139 -17.88 9.84 6.10
CA ARG A 139 -18.51 10.87 6.92
C ARG A 139 -19.92 10.47 7.33
N ASN A 140 -20.59 9.65 6.53
CA ASN A 140 -21.94 9.15 6.76
C ASN A 140 -22.28 7.91 5.91
N LYS A 141 -23.47 7.34 6.15
CA LYS A 141 -24.01 6.18 5.42
C LYS A 141 -24.16 6.41 3.90
N ALA A 142 -24.62 7.57 3.46
CA ALA A 142 -24.82 7.83 2.04
C ALA A 142 -23.48 7.85 1.28
N GLU A 143 -22.44 8.38 1.91
CA GLU A 143 -21.08 8.33 1.38
C GLU A 143 -20.53 6.90 1.34
N PHE A 144 -20.72 6.12 2.41
CA PHE A 144 -20.37 4.69 2.44
C PHE A 144 -21.03 3.92 1.28
N GLU A 145 -22.35 4.05 1.10
CA GLU A 145 -23.09 3.32 0.05
C GLU A 145 -22.60 3.67 -1.37
N LYS A 146 -22.07 4.88 -1.56
CA LYS A 146 -21.60 5.37 -2.85
C LYS A 146 -20.12 5.08 -3.11
N HIS A 147 -19.29 5.12 -2.07
CA HIS A 147 -17.83 5.17 -2.19
C HIS A 147 -17.08 4.02 -1.49
N ASN A 148 -17.79 3.07 -0.87
CA ASN A 148 -17.13 1.93 -0.22
C ASN A 148 -16.23 1.14 -1.16
N LEU A 149 -16.76 0.77 -2.34
CA LEU A 149 -15.96 0.16 -3.39
C LEU A 149 -15.23 1.26 -4.18
N LEU A 150 -13.94 1.43 -3.93
CA LEU A 150 -13.10 2.28 -4.77
C LEU A 150 -12.74 1.54 -6.05
N VAL A 151 -13.06 2.09 -7.21
CA VAL A 151 -12.74 1.48 -8.51
C VAL A 151 -11.63 2.27 -9.19
N LEU A 152 -10.52 1.60 -9.50
CA LEU A 152 -9.44 2.14 -10.32
C LEU A 152 -9.53 1.54 -11.72
N SER A 153 -9.27 2.32 -12.76
CA SER A 153 -9.38 1.86 -14.14
C SER A 153 -8.28 2.45 -15.02
N LYS A 154 -7.67 1.59 -15.83
CA LYS A 154 -6.59 1.94 -16.76
C LYS A 154 -6.52 0.87 -17.85
N ASN A 155 -6.31 1.29 -19.10
CA ASN A 155 -6.05 0.37 -20.21
C ASN A 155 -7.09 -0.78 -20.33
N GLY A 156 -8.38 -0.45 -20.15
CA GLY A 156 -9.47 -1.43 -20.21
C GLY A 156 -9.54 -2.45 -19.06
N ILE A 157 -8.68 -2.30 -18.05
CA ILE A 157 -8.68 -3.08 -16.81
C ILE A 157 -9.33 -2.24 -15.71
N SER A 158 -10.18 -2.87 -14.91
CA SER A 158 -10.84 -2.28 -13.74
C SER A 158 -10.59 -3.11 -12.49
N VAL A 159 -10.10 -2.48 -11.42
CA VAL A 159 -9.89 -3.13 -10.12
C VAL A 159 -10.71 -2.45 -9.04
N GLY A 160 -11.38 -3.25 -8.23
CA GLY A 160 -12.08 -2.77 -7.04
C GLY A 160 -11.22 -2.90 -5.80
N ILE A 161 -11.25 -1.91 -4.91
CA ILE A 161 -10.56 -1.91 -3.63
C ILE A 161 -11.58 -1.73 -2.51
N LEU A 162 -11.57 -2.65 -1.56
CA LEU A 162 -12.26 -2.53 -0.28
C LEU A 162 -11.20 -2.46 0.83
N ASN A 163 -11.44 -1.65 1.86
CA ASN A 163 -10.51 -1.50 2.98
C ASN A 163 -11.19 -1.76 4.33
N TYR A 164 -10.51 -2.51 5.21
CA TYR A 164 -11.03 -2.90 6.53
C TYR A 164 -9.96 -2.84 7.63
N THR A 165 -10.38 -2.63 8.87
CA THR A 165 -9.53 -2.70 10.09
C THR A 165 -10.08 -3.67 11.13
N TYR A 166 -9.20 -4.30 11.91
CA TYR A 166 -9.59 -5.13 13.07
C TYR A 166 -10.32 -4.30 14.15
N GLY A 167 -10.01 -3.01 14.28
CA GLY A 167 -10.55 -2.16 15.34
C GLY A 167 -10.03 -0.72 15.28
N THR A 168 -10.24 0.02 16.37
CA THR A 168 -9.97 1.46 16.52
C THR A 168 -9.30 1.78 17.87
N ASN A 169 -8.41 0.89 18.34
CA ASN A 169 -7.73 1.00 19.64
C ASN A 169 -8.68 1.21 20.84
N GLY A 170 -9.89 0.62 20.77
CA GLY A 170 -10.91 0.75 21.81
C GLY A 170 -11.71 2.06 21.79
N LEU A 171 -11.40 2.98 20.88
CA LEU A 171 -12.18 4.21 20.70
C LEU A 171 -13.48 3.90 19.96
N PRO A 172 -14.63 4.44 20.40
CA PRO A 172 -15.89 4.26 19.69
C PRO A 172 -15.85 4.98 18.33
N VAL A 173 -16.45 4.38 17.31
CA VAL A 173 -16.68 5.05 16.03
C VAL A 173 -17.82 6.07 16.22
N PRO A 174 -17.58 7.37 16.02
CA PRO A 174 -18.55 8.40 16.37
C PRO A 174 -19.58 8.65 15.26
N GLU A 175 -20.86 8.62 15.58
CA GLU A 175 -21.93 8.85 14.61
C GLU A 175 -21.91 10.27 13.98
N PRO A 176 -22.26 10.41 12.68
CA PRO A 176 -22.70 9.37 11.75
C PRO A 176 -21.54 8.72 10.96
N THR A 177 -20.28 8.91 11.38
CA THR A 177 -19.13 8.40 10.61
C THR A 177 -19.11 6.88 10.62
N ILE A 178 -18.53 6.30 9.57
CA ILE A 178 -18.40 4.85 9.41
C ILE A 178 -16.92 4.53 9.26
N VAL A 179 -16.47 3.49 9.95
CA VAL A 179 -15.16 2.87 9.78
C VAL A 179 -15.41 1.41 9.44
N ASN A 180 -14.87 0.97 8.30
CA ASN A 180 -15.00 -0.41 7.87
C ASN A 180 -14.20 -1.33 8.80
N LYS A 181 -14.91 -1.95 9.74
CA LYS A 181 -14.31 -2.97 10.63
C LYS A 181 -14.43 -4.34 9.99
N ILE A 182 -13.51 -5.25 10.34
CA ILE A 182 -13.61 -6.66 9.99
C ILE A 182 -14.88 -7.23 10.62
N ASN A 183 -15.89 -7.43 9.77
CA ASN A 183 -17.15 -8.06 10.09
C ASN A 183 -17.52 -8.94 8.90
N LEU A 184 -17.45 -10.26 9.07
CA LEU A 184 -17.58 -11.20 7.95
C LEU A 184 -18.91 -11.06 7.20
N ASN A 185 -20.01 -10.75 7.90
CA ASN A 185 -21.31 -10.58 7.25
C ASN A 185 -21.35 -9.32 6.37
N LEU A 186 -20.83 -8.20 6.87
CA LEU A 186 -20.75 -6.95 6.10
C LEU A 186 -19.77 -7.09 4.94
N MET A 187 -18.59 -7.70 5.18
CA MET A 187 -17.60 -7.95 4.13
C MET A 187 -18.18 -8.81 3.02
N LYS A 188 -18.96 -9.84 3.34
CA LYS A 188 -19.65 -10.65 2.32
C LYS A 188 -20.61 -9.80 1.49
N GLN A 189 -21.43 -8.96 2.12
CA GLN A 189 -22.36 -8.07 1.42
C GLN A 189 -21.62 -7.08 0.52
N ASP A 190 -20.53 -6.49 0.99
CA ASP A 190 -19.70 -5.57 0.22
C ASP A 190 -19.06 -6.26 -0.99
N ILE A 191 -18.58 -7.50 -0.82
CA ILE A 191 -18.05 -8.32 -1.93
C ILE A 191 -19.16 -8.68 -2.93
N GLU A 192 -20.35 -9.04 -2.46
CA GLU A 192 -21.52 -9.30 -3.32
C GLU A 192 -21.95 -8.06 -4.10
N ASN A 193 -21.86 -6.87 -3.49
CA ASN A 193 -22.09 -5.60 -4.17
C ASN A 193 -20.99 -5.31 -5.20
N ALA A 194 -19.72 -5.55 -4.87
CA ALA A 194 -18.60 -5.35 -5.78
C ALA A 194 -18.70 -6.22 -7.05
N LYS A 195 -19.19 -7.46 -6.91
CA LYS A 195 -19.43 -8.36 -8.05
C LYS A 195 -20.45 -7.82 -9.06
N LYS A 196 -21.31 -6.87 -8.68
CA LYS A 196 -22.28 -6.23 -9.60
C LYS A 196 -21.61 -5.23 -10.55
N VAL A 197 -20.37 -4.82 -10.29
CA VAL A 197 -19.65 -3.77 -11.03
C VAL A 197 -18.79 -4.34 -12.19
N ASN A 198 -18.85 -5.65 -12.44
CA ASN A 198 -18.08 -6.33 -13.51
C ASN A 198 -16.58 -5.97 -13.54
N LEU A 199 -15.93 -6.08 -12.38
CA LEU A 199 -14.51 -5.80 -12.19
C LEU A 199 -13.62 -6.91 -12.76
N ASP A 200 -12.40 -6.56 -13.18
CA ASP A 200 -11.39 -7.53 -13.58
C ASP A 200 -10.72 -8.23 -12.40
N LYS A 201 -10.48 -7.50 -11.30
CA LYS A 201 -9.98 -8.04 -10.03
C LYS A 201 -10.61 -7.30 -8.85
N LEU A 202 -10.85 -8.01 -7.75
CA LEU A 202 -11.24 -7.44 -6.46
C LEU A 202 -10.08 -7.59 -5.45
N ILE A 203 -9.71 -6.47 -4.86
CA ILE A 203 -8.60 -6.34 -3.91
C ILE A 203 -9.15 -5.92 -2.55
N VAL A 204 -8.67 -6.57 -1.50
CA VAL A 204 -8.92 -6.15 -0.12
C VAL A 204 -7.62 -5.67 0.51
N VAL A 205 -7.60 -4.42 0.98
CA VAL A 205 -6.52 -3.89 1.82
C VAL A 205 -6.98 -3.96 3.28
N ILE A 206 -6.26 -4.68 4.14
CA ILE A 206 -6.75 -5.07 5.47
C ILE A 206 -5.73 -4.82 6.58
N HIS A 207 -6.17 -4.12 7.61
CA HIS A 207 -5.37 -3.77 8.77
C HIS A 207 -5.69 -4.76 9.91
N TRP A 208 -4.80 -5.72 10.18
CA TRP A 208 -5.11 -6.92 10.98
C TRP A 208 -3.91 -7.62 11.64
N GLY A 209 -4.15 -8.66 12.43
CA GLY A 209 -3.08 -9.42 13.07
C GLY A 209 -2.71 -8.87 14.44
N ILE A 210 -1.51 -9.19 14.92
CA ILE A 210 -0.99 -8.77 16.22
C ILE A 210 0.32 -8.04 15.99
N GLU A 211 0.47 -6.87 16.61
CA GLU A 211 1.69 -6.06 16.52
C GLU A 211 2.96 -6.88 16.79
N TYR A 212 3.97 -6.63 15.98
CA TYR A 212 5.33 -7.17 16.07
C TYR A 212 5.47 -8.68 15.85
N GLN A 213 4.40 -9.39 15.50
CA GLN A 213 4.48 -10.81 15.15
C GLN A 213 4.85 -10.99 13.68
N GLN A 214 6.04 -11.55 13.42
CA GLN A 214 6.55 -11.81 12.07
C GLN A 214 5.91 -13.01 11.35
N LYS A 215 5.05 -13.76 12.05
CA LYS A 215 4.26 -14.84 11.47
C LYS A 215 2.78 -14.48 11.59
N GLN A 216 2.02 -14.69 10.52
CA GLN A 216 0.58 -14.52 10.54
C GLN A 216 -0.06 -15.49 11.54
N ASN A 217 -1.11 -15.05 12.22
CA ASN A 217 -1.85 -15.88 13.16
C ASN A 217 -3.03 -16.59 12.47
N LYS A 218 -3.62 -17.57 13.16
CA LYS A 218 -4.76 -18.36 12.65
C LYS A 218 -5.94 -17.49 12.25
N LYS A 219 -6.19 -16.37 12.95
CA LYS A 219 -7.31 -15.49 12.64
C LYS A 219 -7.11 -14.77 11.30
N GLN A 220 -5.87 -14.34 10.99
CA GLN A 220 -5.53 -13.79 9.67
C GLN A 220 -5.76 -14.84 8.58
N GLU A 221 -5.33 -16.09 8.80
CA GLU A 221 -5.53 -17.20 7.85
C GLU A 221 -7.02 -17.49 7.60
N GLU A 222 -7.84 -17.54 8.66
CA GLU A 222 -9.30 -17.73 8.56
C GLU A 222 -9.99 -16.59 7.78
N VAL A 223 -9.60 -15.33 8.04
CA VAL A 223 -10.18 -14.18 7.32
C VAL A 223 -9.69 -14.15 5.86
N ALA A 224 -8.43 -14.49 5.59
CA ALA A 224 -7.91 -14.59 4.24
C ALA A 224 -8.66 -15.64 3.43
N GLN A 225 -8.85 -16.84 3.99
CA GLN A 225 -9.60 -17.91 3.36
C GLN A 225 -11.05 -17.48 3.11
N PHE A 226 -11.71 -16.85 4.09
CA PHE A 226 -13.06 -16.34 3.93
C PHE A 226 -13.17 -15.34 2.76
N LEU A 227 -12.23 -14.40 2.64
CA LEU A 227 -12.21 -13.42 1.54
C LEU A 227 -12.06 -14.11 0.18
N PHE A 228 -11.14 -15.06 0.08
CA PHE A 228 -10.91 -15.86 -1.12
C PHE A 228 -12.13 -16.70 -1.52
N ASP A 229 -12.76 -17.38 -0.56
CA ASP A 229 -13.98 -18.18 -0.77
C ASP A 229 -15.14 -17.32 -1.27
N ASN A 230 -15.18 -16.04 -0.87
CA ASN A 230 -16.18 -15.09 -1.32
C ASN A 230 -15.79 -14.36 -2.61
N GLY A 231 -14.63 -14.66 -3.23
CA GLY A 231 -14.26 -14.18 -4.56
C GLY A 231 -13.42 -12.91 -4.59
N VAL A 232 -12.71 -12.58 -3.51
CA VAL A 232 -11.57 -11.65 -3.56
C VAL A 232 -10.41 -12.33 -4.27
N ASP A 233 -9.64 -11.59 -5.07
CA ASP A 233 -8.49 -12.13 -5.81
C ASP A 233 -7.17 -11.82 -5.11
N ILE A 234 -7.04 -10.62 -4.52
CA ILE A 234 -5.80 -10.14 -3.91
C ILE A 234 -6.08 -9.56 -2.52
N ILE A 235 -5.27 -9.92 -1.54
CA ILE A 235 -5.33 -9.41 -0.17
C ILE A 235 -3.99 -8.76 0.19
N ILE A 236 -4.03 -7.51 0.63
CA ILE A 236 -2.86 -6.74 1.05
C ILE A 236 -3.02 -6.36 2.53
N GLY A 237 -2.18 -6.93 3.38
CA GLY A 237 -2.22 -6.74 4.83
C GLY A 237 -1.24 -5.67 5.34
N GLY A 238 -1.62 -5.02 6.43
CA GLY A 238 -0.79 -4.15 7.28
C GLY A 238 -1.21 -4.29 8.76
N HIS A 239 -0.74 -3.39 9.65
CA HIS A 239 -0.91 -3.36 11.12
C HIS A 239 0.23 -3.94 11.97
N PRO A 240 0.79 -5.13 11.72
CA PRO A 240 1.80 -5.69 12.63
C PRO A 240 3.07 -4.85 12.78
N HIS A 241 3.25 -3.79 11.97
CA HIS A 241 4.44 -2.95 11.88
C HIS A 241 5.74 -3.71 11.57
N VAL A 242 5.62 -4.98 11.17
CA VAL A 242 6.69 -5.88 10.77
C VAL A 242 6.26 -6.63 9.51
N LEU A 243 7.22 -7.12 8.75
CA LEU A 243 6.95 -7.97 7.59
C LEU A 243 6.35 -9.31 8.01
N GLN A 244 5.37 -9.77 7.23
CA GLN A 244 4.85 -11.15 7.30
C GLN A 244 4.83 -11.75 5.88
N PRO A 245 4.77 -13.09 5.74
CA PRO A 245 4.93 -13.77 4.45
C PRO A 245 3.94 -13.34 3.35
N MET A 246 4.34 -13.60 2.10
CA MET A 246 3.55 -13.33 0.90
C MET A 246 3.36 -14.62 0.09
N TYR A 247 2.12 -14.95 -0.23
CA TYR A 247 1.78 -16.15 -0.98
C TYR A 247 1.00 -15.78 -2.25
N TYR A 248 1.46 -16.29 -3.38
CA TYR A 248 0.73 -16.29 -4.64
C TYR A 248 0.42 -17.73 -5.05
N TYR A 249 -0.86 -17.96 -5.34
CA TYR A 249 -1.37 -19.23 -5.84
C TYR A 249 -1.84 -19.04 -7.29
N PRO A 250 -1.14 -19.61 -8.28
CA PRO A 250 -1.56 -19.51 -9.67
C PRO A 250 -2.89 -20.22 -9.88
N GLN A 251 -3.60 -19.82 -10.94
CA GLN A 251 -4.81 -20.53 -11.37
C GLN A 251 -4.49 -22.00 -11.66
N THR A 252 -5.28 -22.91 -11.09
CA THR A 252 -5.16 -24.36 -11.31
C THR A 252 -6.53 -24.99 -11.52
N GLY A 253 -6.82 -25.45 -12.73
CA GLY A 253 -8.13 -26.00 -13.07
C GLY A 253 -9.27 -25.02 -12.76
N LEU A 254 -10.12 -25.37 -11.80
CA LEU A 254 -11.26 -24.55 -11.34
C LEU A 254 -10.89 -23.53 -10.25
N HIS A 255 -9.71 -23.64 -9.64
CA HIS A 255 -9.25 -22.70 -8.62
C HIS A 255 -8.72 -21.42 -9.27
N LYS A 256 -9.31 -20.28 -8.89
CA LYS A 256 -8.88 -18.96 -9.35
C LYS A 256 -7.47 -18.63 -8.86
N GLU A 257 -6.78 -17.82 -9.63
CA GLU A 257 -5.55 -17.16 -9.20
C GLU A 257 -5.82 -16.29 -7.96
N GLN A 258 -4.98 -16.42 -6.93
CA GLN A 258 -5.14 -15.73 -5.64
C GLN A 258 -3.79 -15.24 -5.09
N MET A 259 -3.78 -14.11 -4.39
CA MET A 259 -2.59 -13.60 -3.72
C MET A 259 -2.91 -13.01 -2.35
N VAL A 260 -2.06 -13.30 -1.35
CA VAL A 260 -2.12 -12.67 -0.03
C VAL A 260 -0.73 -12.18 0.38
N VAL A 261 -0.68 -10.93 0.83
CA VAL A 261 0.44 -10.34 1.57
C VAL A 261 -0.05 -10.16 2.99
N TYR A 262 0.51 -10.88 3.96
CA TYR A 262 -0.02 -10.82 5.32
C TYR A 262 0.30 -9.51 6.05
N SER A 263 1.48 -8.93 5.79
CA SER A 263 1.87 -7.61 6.30
C SER A 263 3.01 -7.02 5.48
N LEU A 264 2.83 -5.77 5.02
CA LEU A 264 3.87 -4.96 4.38
C LEU A 264 4.80 -4.25 5.38
N GLY A 265 4.48 -4.26 6.67
CA GLY A 265 5.24 -3.54 7.70
C GLY A 265 5.16 -2.02 7.57
N ASN A 266 6.15 -1.32 8.12
CA ASN A 266 6.18 0.14 8.12
C ASN A 266 6.74 0.70 6.82
N PHE A 267 6.05 1.66 6.22
CA PHE A 267 6.57 2.44 5.10
C PHE A 267 7.24 3.72 5.57
N VAL A 268 6.55 4.52 6.40
CA VAL A 268 7.06 5.77 6.99
C VAL A 268 6.87 5.70 8.51
N SER A 269 7.95 5.53 9.29
CA SER A 269 7.83 5.31 10.74
C SER A 269 9.08 5.71 11.54
N ASN A 270 8.90 6.04 12.83
CA ASN A 270 9.97 6.20 13.80
C ASN A 270 10.10 5.01 14.78
N GLN A 271 9.45 3.88 14.50
CA GLN A 271 9.72 2.66 15.26
C GLN A 271 11.13 2.15 14.94
N ARG A 272 11.92 1.85 15.97
CA ARG A 272 13.35 1.52 15.84
C ARG A 272 13.73 0.18 16.49
N LYS A 273 12.73 -0.59 16.95
CA LYS A 273 12.98 -1.97 17.37
C LYS A 273 13.31 -2.79 16.13
N SER A 274 14.14 -3.81 16.29
CA SER A 274 14.47 -4.73 15.20
C SER A 274 13.20 -5.22 14.50
N SER A 275 13.21 -5.22 13.16
CA SER A 275 12.10 -5.61 12.28
C SER A 275 10.95 -4.59 12.14
N THR A 276 10.98 -3.47 12.86
CA THR A 276 9.96 -2.39 12.77
C THR A 276 10.47 -1.14 12.03
N ASP A 277 11.74 -1.13 11.67
CA ASP A 277 12.49 -0.01 11.09
C ASP A 277 12.45 0.02 9.55
N GLY A 278 11.59 -0.79 8.95
CA GLY A 278 11.35 -0.85 7.52
C GLY A 278 10.13 -1.69 7.18
N GLY A 279 9.97 -1.93 5.88
CA GLY A 279 8.84 -2.67 5.33
C GLY A 279 9.13 -3.15 3.92
N ALA A 280 8.06 -3.42 3.19
CA ALA A 280 8.11 -3.79 1.79
C ALA A 280 7.08 -3.01 1.00
N MET A 281 7.36 -2.82 -0.29
CA MET A 281 6.36 -2.47 -1.29
C MET A 281 6.11 -3.68 -2.17
N VAL A 282 4.86 -3.97 -2.52
CA VAL A 282 4.52 -5.06 -3.44
C VAL A 282 3.98 -4.49 -4.74
N GLU A 283 4.64 -4.84 -5.84
CA GLU A 283 4.23 -4.44 -7.18
C GLU A 283 3.56 -5.61 -7.89
N LEU A 284 2.42 -5.34 -8.52
CA LEU A 284 1.67 -6.27 -9.35
C LEU A 284 1.46 -5.65 -10.73
N THR A 285 1.66 -6.42 -11.79
CA THR A 285 1.21 -6.06 -13.14
C THR A 285 0.10 -6.98 -13.56
N LEU A 286 -1.08 -6.43 -13.79
CA LEU A 286 -2.21 -7.14 -14.41
C LEU A 286 -2.11 -7.07 -15.91
N PHE A 287 -2.54 -8.14 -16.58
CA PHE A 287 -2.69 -8.18 -18.03
C PHE A 287 -4.04 -8.77 -18.41
N LYS A 288 -4.69 -8.15 -19.40
CA LYS A 288 -6.00 -8.55 -19.91
C LYS A 288 -5.92 -8.94 -21.38
N ASP A 289 -6.46 -10.09 -21.71
CA ASP A 289 -6.65 -10.52 -23.10
C ASP A 289 -8.07 -11.06 -23.31
N ALA A 290 -8.30 -11.70 -24.46
CA ALA A 290 -9.59 -12.29 -24.81
C ALA A 290 -10.08 -13.37 -23.82
N TYR A 291 -9.19 -13.94 -23.00
CA TYR A 291 -9.51 -15.00 -22.03
C TYR A 291 -9.73 -14.48 -20.62
N GLY A 292 -9.45 -13.20 -20.37
CA GLY A 292 -9.67 -12.54 -19.08
C GLY A 292 -8.42 -11.85 -18.53
N THR A 293 -8.47 -11.50 -17.24
CA THR A 293 -7.42 -10.74 -16.55
C THR A 293 -6.65 -11.63 -15.57
N ARG A 294 -5.32 -11.58 -15.63
CA ARG A 294 -4.39 -12.33 -14.77
C ARG A 294 -3.27 -11.46 -14.22
N ILE A 295 -2.61 -11.90 -13.15
CA ILE A 295 -1.37 -11.29 -12.67
C ILE A 295 -0.22 -11.76 -13.58
N LEU A 296 0.25 -10.86 -14.45
CA LEU A 296 1.37 -11.11 -15.36
C LEU A 296 2.71 -11.13 -14.60
N ASP A 297 2.92 -10.16 -13.72
CA ASP A 297 4.14 -10.04 -12.92
C ASP A 297 3.81 -9.62 -11.49
N LYS A 298 4.65 -10.06 -10.55
CA LYS A 298 4.53 -9.76 -9.13
C LYS A 298 5.87 -9.87 -8.41
N GLY A 299 6.10 -8.96 -7.48
CA GLY A 299 7.28 -9.02 -6.63
C GLY A 299 7.27 -7.93 -5.58
N TYR A 300 8.32 -7.88 -4.77
CA TYR A 300 8.43 -6.91 -3.70
C TYR A 300 9.74 -6.15 -3.73
N TYR A 301 9.72 -4.94 -3.17
CA TYR A 301 10.90 -4.14 -2.86
C TYR A 301 11.02 -4.06 -1.35
N LEU A 302 12.17 -4.41 -0.79
CA LEU A 302 12.46 -4.06 0.60
C LEU A 302 12.76 -2.57 0.68
N VAL A 303 12.18 -1.91 1.68
CA VAL A 303 12.42 -0.50 1.97
C VAL A 303 12.77 -0.33 3.43
N TRP A 304 13.72 0.55 3.71
CA TRP A 304 14.18 0.82 5.07
C TRP A 304 14.04 2.29 5.41
N VAL A 305 13.63 2.59 6.64
CA VAL A 305 13.43 3.98 7.08
C VAL A 305 14.71 4.53 7.67
N ASN A 306 15.49 5.24 6.85
CA ASN A 306 16.67 5.93 7.31
C ASN A 306 16.30 7.09 8.24
N ARG A 307 17.12 7.32 9.26
CA ARG A 307 16.97 8.42 10.22
C ARG A 307 18.30 9.10 10.47
N THR A 308 18.52 10.23 9.82
CA THR A 308 19.75 11.01 9.91
C THR A 308 19.58 12.18 10.89
N PRO A 309 20.44 12.36 11.90
CA PRO A 309 20.43 13.55 12.75
C PRO A 309 20.67 14.84 11.93
N LYS A 310 19.91 15.90 12.20
CA LYS A 310 20.12 17.25 11.69
C LYS A 310 20.91 18.09 12.69
N THR A 311 21.51 19.19 12.24
CA THR A 311 22.28 20.14 13.09
C THR A 311 21.45 20.72 14.23
N ASN A 312 20.13 20.84 14.07
CA ASN A 312 19.20 21.37 15.06
C ASN A 312 18.65 20.31 16.05
N LYS A 313 19.34 19.17 16.22
CA LYS A 313 18.93 18.04 17.07
C LYS A 313 17.62 17.34 16.67
N LYS A 314 17.03 17.69 15.53
CA LYS A 314 15.92 16.96 14.92
C LYS A 314 16.44 15.85 14.00
N TYR A 315 15.53 15.13 13.35
CA TYR A 315 15.90 14.07 12.41
C TYR A 315 15.36 14.36 11.00
N LEU A 316 16.12 13.94 10.00
CA LEU A 316 15.67 13.70 8.64
C LEU A 316 15.25 12.23 8.54
N PHE A 317 14.10 11.97 7.92
CA PHE A 317 13.65 10.63 7.59
C PHE A 317 13.66 10.51 6.07
N GLU A 318 14.14 9.38 5.57
CA GLU A 318 14.19 9.05 4.14
C GLU A 318 13.84 7.57 3.98
N ILE A 319 13.03 7.24 2.98
CA ILE A 319 12.73 5.85 2.65
C ILE A 319 13.72 5.37 1.59
N LEU A 320 14.52 4.36 1.94
CA LEU A 320 15.58 3.86 1.08
C LEU A 320 15.19 2.53 0.42
N PRO A 321 15.21 2.42 -0.92
CA PRO A 321 15.07 1.14 -1.61
C PRO A 321 16.30 0.26 -1.35
N CYS A 322 16.11 -0.85 -0.64
CA CYS A 322 17.24 -1.63 -0.13
C CYS A 322 18.16 -2.16 -1.23
N LYS A 323 17.56 -2.70 -2.30
CA LYS A 323 18.31 -3.35 -3.37
C LYS A 323 19.20 -2.37 -4.15
N GLU A 324 18.71 -1.16 -4.39
CA GLU A 324 19.46 -0.13 -5.12
C GLU A 324 20.74 0.25 -4.36
N TYR A 325 20.63 0.44 -3.05
CA TYR A 325 21.75 0.80 -2.20
C TYR A 325 22.81 -0.31 -2.05
N GLU A 326 22.39 -1.58 -2.05
CA GLU A 326 23.32 -2.72 -2.14
C GLU A 326 24.14 -2.70 -3.44
N THR A 327 23.53 -2.29 -4.55
CA THR A 327 24.21 -2.31 -5.86
C THR A 327 25.17 -1.13 -6.07
N THR A 328 24.93 0.01 -5.41
CA THR A 328 25.69 1.25 -5.63
C THR A 328 26.74 1.55 -4.56
N HIS A 329 27.08 0.60 -3.68
CA HIS A 329 28.03 0.76 -2.57
C HIS A 329 27.68 1.91 -1.59
N TYR A 330 26.39 2.11 -1.27
CA TYR A 330 25.96 2.99 -0.16
C TYR A 330 26.67 4.35 -0.07
N LYS A 331 26.87 5.06 -1.20
CA LYS A 331 27.76 6.23 -1.30
C LYS A 331 27.49 7.33 -0.27
N ASP A 332 26.25 7.43 0.19
CA ASP A 332 25.77 8.51 1.05
C ASP A 332 25.47 8.05 2.51
N LEU A 333 25.76 6.80 2.89
CA LEU A 333 25.47 6.27 4.23
C LEU A 333 26.74 6.05 5.06
N THR A 334 26.67 6.32 6.38
CA THR A 334 27.73 5.96 7.33
C THR A 334 27.76 4.46 7.57
N GLU A 335 28.88 3.91 8.02
CA GLU A 335 29.03 2.46 8.23
C GLU A 335 27.99 1.89 9.21
N SER A 336 27.73 2.61 10.31
CA SER A 336 26.70 2.23 11.29
C SER A 336 25.28 2.18 10.72
N VAL A 337 24.97 3.06 9.76
CA VAL A 337 23.67 3.08 9.07
C VAL A 337 23.58 1.90 8.10
N LYS A 338 24.66 1.61 7.37
CA LYS A 338 24.74 0.42 6.51
C LYS A 338 24.56 -0.87 7.31
N ASP A 339 25.20 -0.99 8.47
CA ASP A 339 25.05 -2.16 9.34
C ASP A 339 23.60 -2.37 9.78
N SER A 340 22.94 -1.30 10.20
CA SER A 340 21.53 -1.34 10.61
C SER A 340 20.62 -1.78 9.46
N MET A 341 20.82 -1.20 8.28
CA MET A 341 20.09 -1.56 7.07
C MET A 341 20.36 -3.00 6.63
N ASN A 342 21.61 -3.46 6.70
CA ASN A 342 21.99 -4.84 6.39
C ASN A 342 21.34 -5.84 7.36
N ILE A 343 21.21 -5.50 8.65
CA ILE A 343 20.47 -6.33 9.62
C ILE A 343 19.01 -6.46 9.19
N PHE A 344 18.34 -5.35 8.85
CA PHE A 344 16.97 -5.36 8.35
C PHE A 344 16.84 -6.21 7.07
N ILE A 345 17.70 -6.00 6.08
CA ILE A 345 17.70 -6.74 4.80
C ILE A 345 17.86 -8.25 5.05
N ASN A 346 18.86 -8.65 5.83
CA ASN A 346 19.17 -10.06 6.07
C ASN A 346 18.04 -10.77 6.83
N ASN A 347 17.46 -10.12 7.84
CA ASN A 347 16.33 -10.66 8.59
C ASN A 347 15.08 -10.79 7.71
N SER A 348 14.79 -9.76 6.90
CA SER A 348 13.65 -9.74 5.99
C SER A 348 13.75 -10.83 4.92
N ARG A 349 14.92 -10.99 4.29
CA ARG A 349 15.16 -12.06 3.31
C ARG A 349 15.08 -13.44 3.93
N LYS A 350 15.53 -13.61 5.19
CA LYS A 350 15.38 -14.88 5.92
C LYS A 350 13.91 -15.21 6.14
N LEU A 351 13.09 -14.23 6.53
CA LEU A 351 11.65 -14.38 6.71
C LEU A 351 10.96 -14.76 5.40
N PHE A 352 11.28 -14.06 4.31
CA PHE A 352 10.69 -14.28 2.98
C PHE A 352 11.17 -15.54 2.25
N LYS A 353 12.06 -16.35 2.84
CA LYS A 353 12.27 -17.74 2.37
C LYS A 353 10.98 -18.57 2.40
N SER A 354 10.01 -18.17 3.22
CA SER A 354 8.68 -18.79 3.29
C SER A 354 7.70 -18.29 2.23
N ASN A 355 8.04 -17.26 1.45
CA ASN A 355 7.14 -16.74 0.40
C ASN A 355 6.88 -17.80 -0.67
N ILE A 356 5.67 -17.79 -1.21
CA ILE A 356 5.26 -18.69 -2.31
C ILE A 356 5.15 -17.84 -3.57
N LEU A 357 6.06 -18.06 -4.53
CA LEU A 357 6.02 -17.46 -5.87
C LEU A 357 6.00 -15.91 -5.92
N VAL A 358 6.47 -15.24 -4.86
CA VAL A 358 6.68 -13.78 -4.81
C VAL A 358 8.15 -13.52 -4.49
N LYS A 359 8.87 -12.85 -5.40
CA LYS A 359 10.32 -12.62 -5.31
C LYS A 359 10.66 -11.14 -5.16
N GLU A 360 11.85 -10.87 -4.63
CA GLU A 360 12.39 -9.50 -4.55
C GLU A 360 12.68 -8.96 -5.96
N LYS A 361 12.27 -7.72 -6.23
CA LYS A 361 12.52 -6.96 -7.45
C LYS A 361 13.78 -6.09 -7.32
N LEU A 362 14.27 -5.59 -8.45
CA LEU A 362 15.44 -4.71 -8.54
C LEU A 362 15.11 -3.23 -8.33
#